data_AF-Q0RZZ1-F1
#
_entry.id   AF-Q0RZZ1-F1
#
_cell.length_a   1.000
_cell.length_b   1.000
_cell.length_c   1.000
_cell.angle_alpha   90.00
_cell.angle_beta   90.00
_cell.angle_gamma   90.00
#
_symmetry.space_group_name_H-M   'P 1'
#
loop_
_entity.id
_entity.type
_entity.pdbx_description
1 polymer ?
#
loop_
_entity_poly.entity_id
_entity_poly.type
_entity_poly.pdbx_seq_one_letter_code
_entity_poly.pdbx_strand_id
1 'polypeptide(L)'
;MVLWSWRAARRTLHRMAGSENGVVVETATSLRSWTGVIRDRFIALQIAQQDASPLSGSVRSRQIGHLQASVVTSTPQTFTRTKRLAAAADRDLLAVGLVDRGSGYLAQDGRDCVVSGGAFAVYDTSRPFAWAMSGDWRLRVYTWPRESIAVSAAELQQLTATPVRTSAGVGFFLSPMLDRLTQSAAGTSGEGAVRLACEVAELTVTAAGEASGRWRAAERGDERLREIQAFIEAHLTAPRRYRLENGWTRPD
;
A
#
# COMPACT_ATOMS: atom_id res chain seq x y z
N MET A 1 -8.52 10.64 22.89
CA MET A 1 -8.34 12.07 22.53
C MET A 1 -7.95 12.19 21.05
N VAL A 2 -8.85 11.85 20.11
CA VAL A 2 -8.56 11.77 18.64
C VAL A 2 -9.67 12.45 17.80
N LEU A 3 -10.50 13.30 18.41
CA LEU A 3 -11.66 13.91 17.75
C LEU A 3 -11.39 15.28 17.10
N TRP A 4 -10.19 15.84 17.25
CA TRP A 4 -9.91 17.22 16.84
C TRP A 4 -9.30 17.40 15.43
N SER A 5 -8.84 16.33 14.76
CA SER A 5 -8.24 16.44 13.42
C SER A 5 -9.26 16.37 12.26
N TRP A 6 -10.54 16.09 12.53
CA TRP A 6 -11.54 15.78 11.50
C TRP A 6 -12.19 17.00 10.82
N ARG A 7 -12.00 18.21 11.34
CA ARG A 7 -12.60 19.43 10.78
C ARG A 7 -11.87 19.98 9.55
N ALA A 8 -10.58 19.68 9.38
CA ALA A 8 -9.81 20.11 8.21
C ALA A 8 -10.06 19.24 6.97
N ALA A 9 -10.27 17.92 7.16
CA ALA A 9 -10.54 16.97 6.09
C ALA A 9 -11.91 17.17 5.39
N ARG A 10 -12.88 17.82 6.06
CA ARG A 10 -14.21 18.10 5.49
C ARG A 10 -14.17 19.00 4.25
N ARG A 11 -13.22 19.93 4.13
CA ARG A 11 -13.25 20.93 3.04
C ARG A 11 -12.81 20.36 1.69
N THR A 12 -11.97 19.34 1.69
CA THR A 12 -11.50 18.69 0.45
C THR A 12 -12.47 17.61 -0.03
N LEU A 13 -13.21 16.98 0.89
CA LEU A 13 -14.23 15.96 0.58
C LEU A 13 -15.49 16.55 -0.09
N HIS A 14 -15.77 17.85 0.05
CA HIS A 14 -16.95 18.47 -0.56
C HIS A 14 -16.89 18.63 -2.09
N ARG A 15 -15.74 18.41 -2.75
CA ARG A 15 -15.64 18.46 -4.22
C ARG A 15 -15.95 17.15 -4.92
N MET A 16 -16.17 16.06 -4.18
CA MET A 16 -16.54 14.74 -4.73
C MET A 16 -17.89 14.23 -4.19
N ALA A 17 -18.68 15.10 -3.55
CA ALA A 17 -20.09 14.85 -3.21
C ALA A 17 -20.99 14.95 -4.46
N GLY A 18 -20.65 14.21 -5.50
CA GLY A 18 -21.34 14.15 -6.78
C GLY A 18 -21.40 12.71 -7.27
N SER A 19 -21.97 11.82 -6.45
CA SER A 19 -22.58 10.52 -6.77
C SER A 19 -22.34 9.52 -5.63
N GLU A 20 -23.27 9.45 -4.68
CA GLU A 20 -23.20 8.54 -3.53
C GLU A 20 -23.40 7.05 -3.88
N ASN A 21 -23.43 6.65 -5.17
CA ASN A 21 -23.48 5.22 -5.53
C ASN A 21 -23.07 4.91 -6.99
N GLY A 22 -22.46 5.85 -7.72
CA GLY A 22 -22.19 5.69 -9.14
C GLY A 22 -20.93 4.89 -9.42
N VAL A 23 -21.09 3.71 -9.99
CA VAL A 23 -20.00 3.06 -10.72
C VAL A 23 -19.66 3.93 -11.93
N VAL A 24 -18.43 4.43 -11.98
CA VAL A 24 -17.96 5.22 -13.13
C VAL A 24 -17.18 4.31 -14.06
N VAL A 25 -17.54 4.31 -15.35
CA VAL A 25 -16.85 3.55 -16.40
C VAL A 25 -16.29 4.53 -17.41
N GLU A 26 -15.00 4.44 -17.67
CA GLU A 26 -14.31 5.19 -18.71
C GLU A 26 -13.54 4.25 -19.61
N THR A 27 -13.51 4.57 -20.89
CA THR A 27 -12.78 3.80 -21.90
C THR A 27 -11.88 4.72 -22.70
N ALA A 28 -10.78 4.17 -23.22
CA ALA A 28 -9.86 4.89 -24.07
C ALA A 28 -9.29 3.95 -25.14
N THR A 29 -9.16 4.48 -26.36
CA THR A 29 -8.57 3.78 -27.51
C THR A 29 -7.28 4.43 -28.02
N SER A 30 -6.79 5.47 -27.33
CA SER A 30 -5.55 6.17 -27.66
C SER A 30 -4.70 6.41 -26.41
N LEU A 31 -3.38 6.47 -26.57
CA LEU A 31 -2.47 6.72 -25.44
C LEU A 31 -2.75 8.06 -24.74
N ARG A 32 -3.13 9.10 -25.51
CA ARG A 32 -3.44 10.43 -24.97
C ARG A 32 -4.69 10.39 -24.08
N SER A 33 -5.79 9.82 -24.57
CA SER A 33 -7.02 9.71 -23.77
C SER A 33 -6.81 8.77 -22.57
N TRP A 34 -6.08 7.68 -22.75
CA TRP A 34 -5.76 6.75 -21.67
C TRP A 34 -4.94 7.39 -20.55
N THR A 35 -3.93 8.20 -20.90
CA THR A 35 -3.13 8.95 -19.93
C THR A 35 -3.99 9.94 -19.13
N GLY A 36 -4.98 10.56 -19.78
CA GLY A 36 -5.97 11.42 -19.10
C GLY A 36 -6.80 10.64 -18.08
N VAL A 37 -7.41 9.53 -18.50
CA VAL A 37 -8.22 8.66 -17.63
C VAL A 37 -7.42 8.19 -16.41
N ILE A 38 -6.20 7.69 -16.61
CA ILE A 38 -5.35 7.20 -15.51
C ILE A 38 -4.95 8.33 -14.55
N ARG A 39 -4.60 9.51 -15.08
CA ARG A 39 -4.25 10.68 -14.25
C ARG A 39 -5.42 11.11 -13.39
N ASP A 40 -6.60 11.22 -13.98
CA ASP A 40 -7.78 11.80 -13.31
C ASP A 40 -8.37 10.83 -12.27
N ARG A 41 -8.25 9.51 -12.50
CA ARG A 41 -8.73 8.48 -11.54
C ARG A 41 -7.74 8.11 -10.47
N PHE A 42 -6.45 8.12 -10.77
CA PHE A 42 -5.41 7.68 -9.85
C PHE A 42 -4.43 8.82 -9.59
N ILE A 43 -3.35 8.86 -10.36
CA ILE A 43 -2.22 9.79 -10.25
C ILE A 43 -1.58 9.97 -11.62
N ALA A 44 -0.85 11.07 -11.81
CA ALA A 44 -0.09 11.28 -13.05
C ALA A 44 1.03 10.23 -13.22
N LEU A 45 1.03 9.54 -14.36
CA LEU A 45 1.99 8.50 -14.73
C LEU A 45 2.53 8.75 -16.14
N GLN A 46 3.77 8.36 -16.38
CA GLN A 46 4.26 8.14 -17.74
C GLN A 46 3.79 6.75 -18.18
N ILE A 47 3.10 6.68 -19.31
CA ILE A 47 2.56 5.44 -19.85
C ILE A 47 3.20 5.20 -21.22
N ALA A 48 3.73 4.00 -21.44
CA ALA A 48 4.24 3.57 -22.74
C ALA A 48 3.70 2.19 -23.09
N GLN A 49 3.25 2.02 -24.34
CA GLN A 49 2.89 0.71 -24.88
C GLN A 49 4.14 -0.14 -25.09
N GLN A 50 4.03 -1.45 -24.87
CA GLN A 50 5.14 -2.37 -25.09
C GLN A 50 5.23 -2.87 -26.54
N ASP A 51 4.15 -2.70 -27.31
CA ASP A 51 4.04 -3.10 -28.71
C ASP A 51 3.26 -2.06 -29.55
N ALA A 52 3.14 -2.34 -30.85
CA ALA A 52 2.39 -1.50 -31.79
C ALA A 52 0.88 -1.85 -31.84
N SER A 53 0.39 -2.68 -30.91
CA SER A 53 -1.02 -3.09 -30.91
C SER A 53 -1.94 -1.89 -30.64
N PRO A 54 -3.15 -1.86 -31.21
CA PRO A 54 -4.13 -0.83 -30.89
C PRO A 54 -4.40 -0.78 -29.38
N LEU A 55 -4.29 0.41 -28.78
CA LEU A 55 -4.59 0.58 -27.37
C LEU A 55 -6.09 0.37 -27.14
N SER A 56 -6.42 -0.45 -26.14
CA SER A 56 -7.76 -0.56 -25.60
C SER A 56 -7.66 -0.56 -24.09
N GLY A 57 -8.22 0.46 -23.44
CA GLY A 57 -8.16 0.65 -22.00
C GLY A 57 -9.55 0.88 -21.41
N SER A 58 -9.82 0.31 -20.24
CA SER A 58 -11.01 0.65 -19.47
C SER A 58 -10.69 0.79 -17.99
N VAL A 59 -11.39 1.72 -17.33
CA VAL A 59 -11.38 1.88 -15.87
C VAL A 59 -12.83 1.87 -15.39
N ARG A 60 -13.13 0.96 -14.46
CA ARG A 60 -14.37 0.95 -13.71
C ARG A 60 -14.06 1.23 -12.24
N SER A 61 -14.61 2.31 -11.68
CA SER A 61 -14.30 2.73 -10.31
C SER A 61 -15.55 2.90 -9.45
N ARG A 62 -15.37 2.72 -8.15
CA ARG A 62 -16.34 3.08 -7.12
C ARG A 62 -15.64 3.58 -5.85
N GLN A 63 -16.36 4.38 -5.09
CA GLN A 63 -15.91 4.88 -3.80
C GLN A 63 -16.58 4.10 -2.65
N ILE A 64 -15.83 3.82 -1.58
CA ILE A 64 -16.29 3.18 -0.35
C ILE A 64 -15.68 3.98 0.80
N GLY A 65 -16.40 4.96 1.35
CA GLY A 65 -15.81 5.90 2.30
C GLY A 65 -14.63 6.63 1.67
N HIS A 66 -13.42 6.45 2.20
CA HIS A 66 -12.17 7.02 1.65
C HIS A 66 -11.35 6.00 0.83
N LEU A 67 -11.85 4.78 0.63
CA LEU A 67 -11.26 3.78 -0.25
C LEU A 67 -11.83 3.94 -1.67
N GLN A 68 -10.96 4.08 -2.66
CA GLN A 68 -11.34 3.96 -4.07
C GLN A 68 -10.98 2.55 -4.57
N ALA A 69 -11.98 1.81 -5.03
CA ALA A 69 -11.81 0.48 -5.61
C ALA A 69 -12.06 0.54 -7.12
N SER A 70 -11.07 0.15 -7.90
CA SER A 70 -11.09 0.24 -9.36
C SER A 70 -10.71 -1.08 -10.02
N VAL A 71 -11.32 -1.38 -11.17
CA VAL A 71 -10.91 -2.43 -12.09
C VAL A 71 -10.38 -1.75 -13.34
N VAL A 72 -9.14 -2.08 -13.71
CA VAL A 72 -8.44 -1.53 -14.86
C VAL A 72 -8.11 -2.67 -15.82
N THR A 73 -8.40 -2.50 -17.09
CA THR A 73 -8.03 -3.47 -18.14
C THR A 73 -7.30 -2.74 -19.25
N SER A 74 -6.21 -3.31 -19.77
CA SER A 74 -5.63 -2.81 -21.01
C SER A 74 -4.73 -3.84 -21.71
N THR A 75 -4.20 -3.43 -22.85
CA THR A 75 -3.12 -4.09 -23.59
C THR A 75 -1.77 -3.90 -22.87
N PRO A 76 -0.71 -4.68 -23.22
CA PRO A 76 0.61 -4.59 -22.57
C PRO A 76 1.21 -3.18 -22.53
N GLN A 77 1.55 -2.72 -21.32
CA GLN A 77 1.95 -1.34 -21.05
C GLN A 77 2.91 -1.25 -19.87
N THR A 78 3.71 -0.19 -19.87
CA THR A 78 4.50 0.24 -18.71
C THR A 78 3.91 1.51 -18.13
N PHE A 79 3.95 1.61 -16.80
CA PHE A 79 3.49 2.76 -16.04
C PHE A 79 4.62 3.19 -15.11
N THR A 80 5.09 4.42 -15.26
CA THR A 80 6.20 4.93 -14.45
C THR A 80 5.78 6.20 -13.72
N ARG A 81 5.90 6.15 -12.39
CA ARG A 81 5.86 7.33 -11.54
C ARG A 81 7.29 7.80 -11.32
N THR A 82 7.64 8.96 -11.86
CA THR A 82 8.99 9.54 -11.69
C THR A 82 9.08 10.41 -10.45
N LYS A 83 10.30 10.74 -10.00
CA LYS A 83 10.53 11.70 -8.89
C LYS A 83 9.86 13.06 -9.16
N ARG A 84 9.99 13.57 -10.39
CA ARG A 84 9.38 14.84 -10.80
C ARG A 84 7.86 14.79 -10.70
N LEU A 85 7.28 13.69 -11.14
CA LEU A 85 5.84 13.47 -11.08
C LEU A 85 5.37 13.35 -9.62
N ALA A 86 6.09 12.59 -8.79
CA ALA A 86 5.83 12.44 -7.35
C ALA A 86 5.86 13.78 -6.61
N ALA A 87 6.89 14.61 -6.82
CA ALA A 87 7.03 15.90 -6.17
C ALA A 87 5.97 16.93 -6.57
N ALA A 88 5.33 16.78 -7.72
CA ALA A 88 4.28 17.67 -8.22
C ALA A 88 2.86 17.17 -7.90
N ALA A 89 2.71 16.14 -7.06
CA ALA A 89 1.42 15.57 -6.71
C ALA A 89 0.59 16.55 -5.87
N ASP A 90 -0.71 16.56 -6.11
CA ASP A 90 -1.72 17.19 -5.24
C ASP A 90 -2.22 16.23 -4.16
N ARG A 91 -1.93 14.94 -4.29
CA ARG A 91 -2.35 13.86 -3.39
C ARG A 91 -1.35 12.71 -3.38
N ASP A 92 -1.14 12.15 -2.20
CA ASP A 92 -0.39 10.92 -1.98
C ASP A 92 -1.34 9.79 -1.60
N LEU A 93 -1.13 8.62 -2.17
CA LEU A 93 -1.98 7.45 -1.98
C LEU A 93 -1.14 6.25 -1.57
N LEU A 94 -1.69 5.46 -0.66
CA LEU A 94 -1.33 4.05 -0.57
C LEU A 94 -2.14 3.28 -1.61
N ALA A 95 -1.49 2.40 -2.36
CA ALA A 95 -2.15 1.62 -3.40
C ALA A 95 -1.86 0.12 -3.25
N VAL A 96 -2.85 -0.69 -3.61
CA VAL A 96 -2.73 -2.14 -3.80
C VAL A 96 -3.05 -2.46 -5.24
N GLY A 97 -2.17 -3.21 -5.91
CA GLY A 97 -2.41 -3.75 -7.24
C GLY A 97 -2.57 -5.27 -7.17
N LEU A 98 -3.76 -5.78 -7.48
CA LEU A 98 -4.09 -7.20 -7.55
C LEU A 98 -4.29 -7.61 -9.01
N VAL A 99 -3.46 -8.53 -9.51
CA VAL A 99 -3.49 -8.96 -10.92
C VAL A 99 -4.41 -10.17 -11.10
N ASP A 100 -5.54 -9.96 -11.76
CA ASP A 100 -6.53 -11.02 -12.08
C ASP A 100 -6.17 -11.81 -13.33
N ARG A 101 -5.70 -11.11 -14.35
CA ARG A 101 -5.34 -11.66 -15.65
C ARG A 101 -4.05 -11.01 -16.13
N GLY A 102 -3.21 -11.79 -16.80
CA GLY A 102 -1.87 -11.38 -17.19
C GLY A 102 -0.88 -11.44 -16.02
N SER A 103 0.20 -10.70 -16.14
CA SER A 103 1.20 -10.54 -15.07
C SER A 103 1.67 -9.09 -15.00
N GLY A 104 2.06 -8.67 -13.81
CA GLY A 104 2.62 -7.35 -13.57
C GLY A 104 3.94 -7.45 -12.82
N TYR A 105 4.98 -6.81 -13.33
CA TYR A 105 6.22 -6.57 -12.61
C TYR A 105 6.14 -5.20 -11.95
N LEU A 106 6.28 -5.14 -10.62
CA LEU A 106 6.30 -3.91 -9.84
C LEU A 106 7.69 -3.69 -9.28
N ALA A 107 8.25 -2.49 -9.44
CA ALA A 107 9.48 -2.06 -8.80
C ALA A 107 9.26 -0.77 -8.01
N GLN A 108 9.70 -0.75 -6.74
CA GLN A 108 9.67 0.41 -5.86
C GLN A 108 10.64 0.25 -4.68
N ASP A 109 11.26 1.36 -4.24
CA ASP A 109 12.10 1.42 -3.03
C ASP A 109 13.21 0.34 -3.02
N GLY A 110 13.88 0.15 -4.16
CA GLY A 110 14.97 -0.83 -4.32
C GLY A 110 14.53 -2.29 -4.28
N ARG A 111 13.22 -2.55 -4.33
CA ARG A 111 12.63 -3.89 -4.37
C ARG A 111 11.76 -4.04 -5.61
N ASP A 112 11.60 -5.29 -6.03
CA ASP A 112 10.72 -5.64 -7.12
C ASP A 112 10.04 -6.98 -6.87
N CYS A 113 8.92 -7.18 -7.56
CA CYS A 113 8.18 -8.42 -7.52
C CYS A 113 7.35 -8.63 -8.79
N VAL A 114 7.10 -9.89 -9.11
CA VAL A 114 6.10 -10.30 -10.10
C VAL A 114 4.80 -10.65 -9.37
N VAL A 115 3.69 -10.12 -9.87
CA VAL A 115 2.35 -10.33 -9.35
C VAL A 115 1.49 -10.92 -10.46
N SER A 116 0.86 -12.07 -10.18
CA SER A 116 -0.04 -12.78 -11.11
C SER A 116 -0.95 -13.73 -10.33
N GLY A 117 -1.96 -14.30 -10.98
CA GLY A 117 -2.78 -15.37 -10.40
C GLY A 117 -3.53 -14.95 -9.13
N GLY A 118 -4.00 -13.70 -9.08
CA GLY A 118 -4.73 -13.16 -7.94
C GLY A 118 -3.86 -12.67 -6.79
N ALA A 119 -2.53 -12.81 -6.86
CA ALA A 119 -1.62 -12.16 -5.93
C ALA A 119 -1.75 -10.63 -6.03
N PHE A 120 -1.28 -9.93 -4.99
CA PHE A 120 -1.23 -8.47 -4.98
C PHE A 120 0.05 -7.95 -4.34
N ALA A 121 0.35 -6.68 -4.57
CA ALA A 121 1.43 -5.98 -3.90
C ALA A 121 0.99 -4.56 -3.53
N VAL A 122 1.60 -4.04 -2.47
CA VAL A 122 1.43 -2.67 -1.99
C VAL A 122 2.45 -1.76 -2.67
N TYR A 123 2.06 -0.53 -3.01
CA TYR A 123 2.97 0.52 -3.47
C TYR A 123 2.50 1.90 -2.97
N ASP A 124 3.45 2.81 -2.79
CA ASP A 124 3.22 4.17 -2.28
C ASP A 124 3.38 5.18 -3.41
N THR A 125 2.33 5.94 -3.74
CA THR A 125 2.36 6.85 -4.88
C THR A 125 3.11 8.16 -4.64
N SER A 126 3.46 8.44 -3.37
CA SER A 126 4.29 9.59 -2.98
C SER A 126 5.75 9.43 -3.40
N ARG A 127 6.14 8.22 -3.80
CA ARG A 127 7.49 7.87 -4.24
C ARG A 127 7.50 7.31 -5.66
N PRO A 128 8.67 7.32 -6.33
CA PRO A 128 8.80 6.69 -7.64
C PRO A 128 8.46 5.19 -7.59
N PHE A 129 7.82 4.70 -8.65
CA PHE A 129 7.57 3.29 -8.89
C PHE A 129 7.42 3.02 -10.38
N ALA A 130 7.56 1.76 -10.76
CA ALA A 130 7.26 1.29 -12.11
C ALA A 130 6.42 0.02 -12.07
N TRP A 131 5.41 -0.04 -12.94
CA TRP A 131 4.72 -1.27 -13.32
C TRP A 131 5.04 -1.60 -14.78
N ALA A 132 5.30 -2.87 -15.07
CA ALA A 132 5.29 -3.42 -16.43
C ALA A 132 4.26 -4.54 -16.50
N MET A 133 3.18 -4.31 -17.24
CA MET A 133 2.05 -5.22 -17.36
C MET A 133 2.14 -5.98 -18.69
N SER A 134 2.11 -7.31 -18.63
CA SER A 134 2.28 -8.20 -19.77
C SER A 134 1.01 -9.01 -20.08
N GLY A 135 0.82 -9.30 -21.37
CA GLY A 135 -0.42 -9.86 -21.91
C GLY A 135 -1.61 -8.90 -21.83
N ASP A 136 -2.76 -9.29 -22.34
CA ASP A 136 -4.01 -8.60 -22.01
C ASP A 136 -4.27 -8.77 -20.51
N TRP A 137 -4.25 -7.66 -19.78
CA TRP A 137 -4.25 -7.70 -18.33
C TRP A 137 -5.52 -7.10 -17.73
N ARG A 138 -5.83 -7.57 -16.53
CA ARG A 138 -6.87 -7.03 -15.66
C ARG A 138 -6.29 -6.85 -14.27
N LEU A 139 -6.27 -5.62 -13.80
CA LEU A 139 -5.72 -5.20 -12.52
C LEU A 139 -6.83 -4.58 -11.67
N ARG A 140 -7.04 -5.10 -10.46
CA ARG A 140 -7.81 -4.40 -9.43
C ARG A 140 -6.89 -3.50 -8.65
N VAL A 141 -7.25 -2.23 -8.56
CA VAL A 141 -6.47 -1.19 -7.86
C VAL A 141 -7.31 -0.64 -6.72
N TYR A 142 -6.74 -0.67 -5.52
CA TYR A 142 -7.36 -0.11 -4.32
C TYR A 142 -6.48 1.01 -3.81
N THR A 143 -7.06 2.19 -3.58
CA THR A 143 -6.29 3.34 -3.10
C THR A 143 -6.93 4.01 -1.91
N TRP A 144 -6.07 4.46 -0.99
CA TRP A 144 -6.42 5.25 0.18
C TRP A 144 -5.56 6.51 0.20
N PRO A 145 -6.08 7.66 0.68
CA PRO A 145 -5.24 8.80 1.04
C PRO A 145 -4.11 8.34 1.98
N ARG A 146 -2.87 8.73 1.69
CA ARG A 146 -1.70 8.26 2.45
C ARG A 146 -1.81 8.62 3.94
N GLU A 147 -2.40 9.77 4.25
CA GLU A 147 -2.63 10.25 5.62
C GLU A 147 -3.68 9.44 6.41
N SER A 148 -4.52 8.64 5.76
CA SER A 148 -5.51 7.81 6.45
C SER A 148 -4.95 6.48 6.93
N ILE A 149 -3.67 6.20 6.65
CA ILE A 149 -2.99 4.94 6.99
C ILE A 149 -2.05 5.19 8.17
N ALA A 150 -2.30 4.49 9.29
CA ALA A 150 -1.54 4.61 10.52
C ALA A 150 -0.20 3.83 10.50
N VAL A 151 0.60 4.03 9.45
CA VAL A 151 1.92 3.40 9.25
C VAL A 151 2.92 4.49 8.89
N SER A 152 4.10 4.48 9.51
CA SER A 152 5.14 5.46 9.20
C SER A 152 5.72 5.27 7.79
N ALA A 153 6.38 6.29 7.25
CA ALA A 153 7.00 6.21 5.93
C ALA A 153 8.08 5.11 5.84
N ALA A 154 8.91 4.98 6.87
CA ALA A 154 9.97 3.97 6.94
C ALA A 154 9.40 2.55 6.99
N GLU A 155 8.32 2.34 7.74
CA GLU A 155 7.66 1.04 7.81
C GLU A 155 7.03 0.69 6.47
N LEU A 156 6.30 1.63 5.86
CA LEU A 156 5.67 1.40 4.57
C LEU A 156 6.71 1.12 3.46
N GLN A 157 7.87 1.77 3.51
CA GLN A 157 9.00 1.49 2.61
C GLN A 157 9.45 0.02 2.68
N GLN A 158 9.28 -0.68 3.80
CA GLN A 158 9.61 -2.11 3.92
C GLN A 158 8.51 -3.03 3.34
N LEU A 159 7.30 -2.50 3.13
CA LEU A 159 6.13 -3.27 2.70
C LEU A 159 5.89 -3.23 1.18
N THR A 160 6.37 -2.18 0.50
CA THR A 160 6.05 -1.97 -0.94
C THR A 160 6.70 -3.03 -1.84
N ALA A 161 6.21 -3.25 -3.07
CA ALA A 161 6.81 -4.18 -4.04
C ALA A 161 7.16 -5.58 -3.48
N THR A 162 6.35 -6.08 -2.53
CA THR A 162 6.47 -7.42 -1.96
C THR A 162 5.21 -8.21 -2.32
N PRO A 163 5.34 -9.41 -2.91
CA PRO A 163 4.18 -10.15 -3.38
C PRO A 163 3.45 -10.80 -2.19
N VAL A 164 2.21 -10.42 -1.98
CA VAL A 164 1.31 -11.07 -1.03
C VAL A 164 0.59 -12.19 -1.74
N ARG A 165 0.91 -13.43 -1.35
CA ARG A 165 0.27 -14.64 -1.87
C ARG A 165 -1.12 -14.80 -1.26
N THR A 166 -2.04 -15.35 -2.04
CA THR A 166 -3.45 -15.54 -1.66
C THR A 166 -3.80 -16.97 -1.30
N SER A 167 -2.81 -17.86 -1.27
CA SER A 167 -2.97 -19.27 -0.91
C SER A 167 -2.73 -19.56 0.58
N ALA A 168 -2.24 -18.58 1.36
CA ALA A 168 -1.92 -18.75 2.78
C ALA A 168 -1.85 -17.38 3.49
N GLY A 169 -1.78 -17.41 4.82
CA GLY A 169 -1.64 -16.23 5.67
C GLY A 169 -2.82 -15.27 5.58
N VAL A 170 -2.61 -14.01 5.95
CA VAL A 170 -3.65 -12.97 5.88
C VAL A 170 -4.09 -12.70 4.43
N GLY A 171 -3.21 -12.89 3.46
CA GLY A 171 -3.51 -12.72 2.03
C GLY A 171 -4.64 -13.64 1.52
N PHE A 172 -4.82 -14.83 2.12
CA PHE A 172 -5.91 -15.75 1.82
C PHE A 172 -7.30 -15.15 2.11
N PHE A 173 -7.43 -14.41 3.22
CA PHE A 173 -8.69 -13.77 3.59
C PHE A 173 -8.92 -12.44 2.88
N LEU A 174 -7.84 -11.68 2.67
CA LEU A 174 -7.94 -10.34 2.08
C LEU A 174 -8.32 -10.38 0.59
N SER A 175 -7.81 -11.33 -0.18
CA SER A 175 -8.08 -11.39 -1.63
C SER A 175 -9.58 -11.50 -1.99
N PRO A 176 -10.36 -12.45 -1.42
CA PRO A 176 -11.80 -12.50 -1.65
C PRO A 176 -12.53 -11.24 -1.21
N MET A 177 -12.10 -10.61 -0.11
CA MET A 177 -12.68 -9.36 0.36
C MET A 177 -12.45 -8.23 -0.65
N LEU A 178 -11.21 -8.05 -1.11
CA LEU A 178 -10.85 -7.10 -2.15
C LEU A 178 -11.69 -7.33 -3.42
N ASP A 179 -11.83 -8.57 -3.86
CA ASP A 179 -12.67 -8.90 -5.02
C ASP A 179 -14.12 -8.44 -4.81
N ARG A 180 -14.73 -8.76 -3.66
CA ARG A 180 -16.09 -8.32 -3.31
C ARG A 180 -16.24 -6.81 -3.27
N LEU A 181 -15.22 -6.06 -2.82
CA LEU A 181 -15.26 -4.59 -2.82
C LEU A 181 -15.38 -4.02 -4.23
N THR A 182 -14.82 -4.68 -5.26
CA THR A 182 -15.01 -4.23 -6.65
C THR A 182 -16.33 -4.68 -7.27
N GLN A 183 -16.96 -5.73 -6.75
CA GLN A 183 -18.18 -6.33 -7.31
C GLN A 183 -19.47 -5.87 -6.62
N SER A 184 -19.44 -5.56 -5.34
CA SER A 184 -20.65 -5.38 -4.53
C SER A 184 -21.51 -4.20 -5.03
N ALA A 185 -22.77 -4.47 -5.36
CA ALA A 185 -23.77 -3.45 -5.65
C ALA A 185 -24.58 -3.07 -4.39
N ALA A 186 -24.30 -3.72 -3.25
CA ALA A 186 -25.05 -3.53 -2.02
C ALA A 186 -24.67 -2.19 -1.36
N GLY A 187 -25.70 -1.42 -0.99
CA GLY A 187 -25.53 -0.19 -0.23
C GLY A 187 -24.86 -0.47 1.12
N THR A 188 -23.79 0.26 1.42
CA THR A 188 -23.21 0.33 2.76
C THR A 188 -23.59 1.69 3.34
N SER A 189 -23.98 1.76 4.61
CA SER A 189 -24.20 3.06 5.26
C SER A 189 -22.91 3.91 5.19
N GLY A 190 -23.03 5.23 5.20
CA GLY A 190 -21.86 6.12 5.12
C GLY A 190 -20.81 5.83 6.20
N GLU A 191 -21.24 5.61 7.44
CA GLU A 191 -20.35 5.23 8.56
C GLU A 191 -19.74 3.83 8.36
N GLY A 192 -20.55 2.87 7.95
CA GLY A 192 -20.08 1.51 7.65
C GLY A 192 -19.02 1.50 6.55
N ALA A 193 -19.19 2.32 5.51
CA ALA A 193 -18.23 2.43 4.41
C ALA A 193 -16.90 3.04 4.86
N VAL A 194 -16.92 4.04 5.74
CA VAL A 194 -15.70 4.62 6.33
C VAL A 194 -14.98 3.59 7.21
N ARG A 195 -15.70 2.88 8.08
CA ARG A 195 -15.08 1.85 8.93
C ARG A 195 -14.50 0.72 8.09
N LEU A 196 -15.25 0.23 7.10
CA LEU A 196 -14.78 -0.79 6.18
C LEU A 196 -13.50 -0.38 5.46
N ALA A 197 -13.40 0.87 4.99
CA ALA A 197 -12.20 1.38 4.36
C ALA A 197 -10.98 1.35 5.30
N CYS A 198 -11.15 1.68 6.59
CA CYS A 198 -10.10 1.56 7.60
C CYS A 198 -9.68 0.10 7.82
N GLU A 199 -10.63 -0.81 8.04
CA GLU A 199 -10.32 -2.22 8.33
C GLU A 199 -9.59 -2.90 7.15
N VAL A 200 -9.99 -2.60 5.92
CA VAL A 200 -9.31 -3.13 4.72
C VAL A 200 -7.89 -2.60 4.62
N ALA A 201 -7.66 -1.32 4.96
CA ALA A 201 -6.33 -0.75 5.00
C ALA A 201 -5.43 -1.45 6.04
N GLU A 202 -5.92 -1.63 7.26
CA GLU A 202 -5.18 -2.30 8.35
C GLU A 202 -4.86 -3.77 7.99
N LEU A 203 -5.83 -4.50 7.43
CA LEU A 203 -5.59 -5.87 6.93
C LEU A 203 -4.58 -5.90 5.79
N THR A 204 -4.60 -4.89 4.90
CA THR A 204 -3.61 -4.76 3.82
C THR A 204 -2.20 -4.60 4.35
N VAL A 205 -2.03 -3.70 5.34
CA VAL A 205 -0.74 -3.49 6.00
C VAL A 205 -0.28 -4.76 6.70
N THR A 206 -1.18 -5.43 7.40
CA THR A 206 -0.89 -6.69 8.10
C THR A 206 -0.42 -7.78 7.12
N ALA A 207 -1.15 -7.96 6.00
CA ALA A 207 -0.80 -8.96 4.99
C ALA A 207 0.54 -8.67 4.31
N ALA A 208 0.84 -7.40 4.02
CA ALA A 208 2.13 -7.00 3.48
C ALA A 208 3.26 -7.14 4.52
N GLY A 209 2.98 -6.89 5.80
CA GLY A 209 3.91 -7.10 6.92
C GLY A 209 4.27 -8.57 7.13
N GLU A 210 3.28 -9.47 6.99
CA GLU A 210 3.51 -10.91 7.01
C GLU A 210 4.34 -11.36 5.81
N ALA A 211 3.98 -10.91 4.60
CA ALA A 211 4.65 -11.29 3.36
C ALA A 211 6.11 -10.79 3.29
N SER A 212 6.40 -9.61 3.84
CA SER A 212 7.75 -9.06 3.95
C SER A 212 8.60 -9.74 5.03
N GLY A 213 8.03 -10.66 5.82
CA GLY A 213 8.71 -11.29 6.96
C GLY A 213 9.01 -10.32 8.11
N ARG A 214 8.48 -9.09 8.05
CA ARG A 214 8.68 -8.03 9.04
C ARG A 214 8.22 -8.47 10.42
N TRP A 215 7.07 -9.13 10.51
CA TRP A 215 6.53 -9.57 11.80
C TRP A 215 7.47 -10.55 12.50
N ARG A 216 8.04 -11.52 11.75
CA ARG A 216 9.07 -12.45 12.25
C ARG A 216 10.40 -11.77 12.61
N ALA A 217 10.73 -10.64 11.98
CA ALA A 217 11.92 -9.87 12.34
C ALA A 217 11.69 -9.06 13.62
N ALA A 218 10.50 -8.47 13.79
CA ALA A 218 10.10 -7.77 15.00
C ALA A 218 10.04 -8.71 16.21
N GLU A 219 9.43 -9.89 16.08
CA GLU A 219 9.37 -10.91 17.13
C GLU A 219 10.76 -11.33 17.61
N ARG A 220 11.72 -11.54 16.69
CA ARG A 220 13.12 -11.85 17.04
C ARG A 220 13.83 -10.69 17.74
N GLY A 221 13.53 -9.45 17.35
CA GLY A 221 14.05 -8.26 18.01
C GLY A 221 13.53 -8.12 19.44
N ASP A 222 12.23 -8.35 19.64
CA ASP A 222 11.59 -8.33 20.95
C ASP A 222 12.11 -9.45 21.85
N GLU A 223 12.29 -10.66 21.31
CA GLU A 223 12.91 -11.79 22.03
C GLU A 223 14.33 -11.43 22.47
N ARG A 224 15.14 -10.87 21.57
CA ARG A 224 16.50 -10.44 21.90
C ARG A 224 16.53 -9.31 22.93
N LEU A 225 15.60 -8.37 22.87
CA LEU A 225 15.47 -7.30 23.85
C LEU A 225 15.09 -7.86 25.23
N ARG A 226 14.14 -8.81 25.27
CA ARG A 226 13.77 -9.52 26.50
C ARG A 226 14.94 -10.32 27.06
N GLU A 227 15.73 -10.99 26.23
CA GLU A 227 16.96 -11.67 26.65
C GLU A 227 17.96 -10.68 27.26
N ILE A 228 18.18 -9.53 26.62
CA ILE A 228 19.08 -8.48 27.12
C ILE A 228 18.56 -7.91 28.46
N GLN A 229 17.27 -7.63 28.56
CA GLN A 229 16.64 -7.14 29.80
C GLN A 229 16.79 -8.17 30.93
N ALA A 230 16.45 -9.44 30.67
CA ALA A 230 16.61 -10.52 31.65
C ALA A 230 18.08 -10.72 32.05
N PHE A 231 19.02 -10.60 31.10
CA PHE A 231 20.45 -10.65 31.39
C PHE A 231 20.89 -9.49 32.27
N ILE A 232 20.48 -8.26 31.95
CA ILE A 232 20.77 -7.07 32.75
C ILE A 232 20.21 -7.28 34.16
N GLU A 233 18.93 -7.59 34.30
CA GLU A 233 18.25 -7.83 35.58
C GLU A 233 18.94 -8.91 36.42
N ALA A 234 19.31 -10.04 35.81
CA ALA A 234 20.04 -11.11 36.47
C ALA A 234 21.46 -10.72 36.92
N HIS A 235 22.04 -9.66 36.35
CA HIS A 235 23.38 -9.18 36.67
C HIS A 235 23.39 -7.77 37.32
N LEU A 236 22.23 -7.20 37.66
CA LEU A 236 22.11 -5.89 38.32
C LEU A 236 22.69 -5.90 39.75
N THR A 237 22.66 -7.05 40.44
CA THR A 237 23.17 -7.23 41.81
C THR A 237 24.55 -7.84 41.88
N ALA A 238 25.17 -8.20 40.74
CA ALA A 238 26.54 -8.68 40.71
C ALA A 238 27.48 -7.50 40.99
N PRO A 239 28.20 -7.46 42.13
CA PRO A 239 29.13 -6.39 42.39
C PRO A 239 30.24 -6.47 41.34
N ARG A 240 30.28 -5.52 40.41
CA ARG A 240 31.39 -5.37 39.47
C ARG A 240 32.64 -5.05 40.27
N ARG A 241 33.42 -6.07 40.62
CA ARG A 241 34.81 -5.90 41.03
C ARG A 241 35.58 -5.44 39.80
N TYR A 242 35.58 -4.14 39.54
CA TYR A 242 36.66 -3.52 38.80
C TYR A 242 37.92 -3.73 39.64
N ARG A 243 38.72 -4.76 39.30
CA ARG A 243 40.11 -4.80 39.75
C ARG A 243 40.80 -3.69 38.98
N LEU A 244 40.90 -2.52 39.59
CA LEU A 244 41.86 -1.52 39.17
C LEU A 244 43.22 -2.17 39.37
N GLU A 245 43.80 -2.68 38.28
CA GLU A 245 45.25 -2.83 38.22
C GLU A 245 45.79 -1.41 38.43
N ASN A 246 46.60 -1.25 39.48
CA ASN A 246 47.38 -0.06 39.85
C ASN A 246 46.84 0.73 41.07
N GLY A 247 47.15 0.24 42.27
CA GLY A 247 47.65 1.07 43.40
C GLY A 247 46.66 1.93 44.22
N TRP A 248 46.74 1.78 45.54
CA TRP A 248 45.92 2.44 46.57
C TRP A 248 46.21 3.94 46.81
N THR A 249 45.21 4.69 47.31
CA THR A 249 45.29 5.49 48.57
C THR A 249 43.89 5.89 49.07
N ARG A 250 43.63 5.77 50.38
CA ARG A 250 42.52 6.44 51.09
C ARG A 250 42.89 7.90 51.37
N PRO A 251 41.92 8.83 51.44
CA PRO A 251 42.01 9.98 52.33
C PRO A 251 40.94 9.92 53.44
N ASP A 252 41.43 10.28 54.62
CA ASP A 252 40.84 10.52 55.95
C ASP A 252 39.31 10.66 56.11
#